data_AF-A0A4P7WCF4-F1
#
_entry.id   AF-A0A4P7WCF4-F1
#
_cell.length_a   1.000
_cell.length_b   1.000
_cell.length_c   1.000
_cell.angle_alpha   90.00
_cell.angle_beta   90.00
_cell.angle_gamma   90.00
#
_symmetry.space_group_name_H-M   'P 1'
#
loop_
_entity.id
_entity.type
_entity.pdbx_description
1 polymer ?
#
loop_
_entity_poly.entity_id
_entity_poly.type
_entity_poly.pdbx_seq_one_letter_code
_entity_poly.pdbx_strand_id
1 'polypeptide(L)'
;MAKAVKKHEPPQDKFQAMLDGFAVFSENFAGEDWQYDPKTFGFTFLEIFPYSARTIATLKQHSGSDIENALLLKGEIHLLALPSPESQGETDFEASLALLRHSEKASKIKTRKNKPRLLMVTDGVEYYGEDTKNGVPFSGELKDLNSGEAYSPFLPLIKIDYVAEIKETALDRKAAAILRRLYIELLKANPEWSKDEKRPALNFFLARLIFCLFADKTGIFRENSFRRVVELHGARGAGKFSEIHQTILEYFTALGLKEGERQNLPNWAQKLRYVNGHLFEHHVEVPKFSASAWRYLMAAAKEKWKEINPDIFGSLIQTIKAGTQEGAEERGEDGIHYTSVSNILKLLNPLFLDGLREEIDEACDYGPKLKASKLNALLTRIKKIRVFDPACGSGNFLVIAYKELRKLEHDIKEKLGKTGDLLAESEITLRNFRGIEKEDFPTQIARLSLVVAKFQCDVVYKGLGKAQEEALPLDKENWIVEGNALRLDWHKVCPVHETEVKVEKAENALNFMSEPQAAIDFEHEGGELYIVGNPPYRGSTYQTKEQKADLDEVFKNKAKKYASLDYISCWFFKASEIISYSTVQYSTVQYSTVQYNTIQYNTTPLLSLLSVRPLLRRTHFAKGRRLAHYGRY
;
A
#
# COMPACT_ATOMS: atom_id res chain seq x y z
N MET A 1 -5.11 10.95 -20.29
CA MET A 1 -3.76 11.20 -20.84
C MET A 1 -2.74 10.99 -19.73
N ALA A 2 -2.20 9.78 -19.68
CA ALA A 2 -1.23 9.32 -18.68
C ALA A 2 0.09 10.08 -18.83
N LYS A 3 0.64 10.57 -17.71
CA LYS A 3 2.00 11.12 -17.66
C LYS A 3 2.89 10.13 -16.90
N ALA A 4 3.76 9.46 -17.64
CA ALA A 4 4.80 8.58 -17.11
C ALA A 4 5.77 9.37 -16.21
N VAL A 5 6.02 8.83 -15.02
CA VAL A 5 6.88 9.45 -14.00
C VAL A 5 8.21 8.71 -14.07
N LYS A 6 9.20 9.38 -14.66
CA LYS A 6 10.53 8.85 -14.96
C LYS A 6 11.30 8.46 -13.69
N LYS A 7 11.64 7.17 -13.58
CA LYS A 7 12.70 6.69 -12.69
C LYS A 7 13.83 6.15 -13.58
N HIS A 8 14.99 6.81 -13.47
CA HIS A 8 15.93 7.08 -14.56
C HIS A 8 15.26 7.85 -15.70
N GLU A 9 15.63 9.11 -15.93
CA GLU A 9 15.45 9.62 -17.29
C GLU A 9 16.50 8.90 -18.13
N PRO A 10 16.13 7.95 -19.01
CA PRO A 10 16.87 7.87 -20.25
C PRO A 10 16.82 9.28 -20.86
N PRO A 11 17.84 9.72 -21.64
CA PRO A 11 17.79 11.03 -22.29
C PRO A 11 16.40 11.20 -22.90
N GLN A 12 15.74 12.34 -22.66
CA GLN A 12 14.32 12.59 -23.05
C GLN A 12 13.98 12.00 -24.42
N ASP A 13 14.96 12.07 -25.31
CA ASP A 13 15.17 11.40 -26.58
C ASP A 13 14.68 9.94 -26.66
N LYS A 14 14.97 9.03 -25.71
CA LYS A 14 14.57 7.60 -25.83
C LYS A 14 13.08 7.37 -25.56
N PHE A 15 12.50 8.09 -24.61
CA PHE A 15 11.05 7.98 -24.35
C PHE A 15 10.28 8.60 -25.51
N GLN A 16 10.75 9.76 -26.01
CA GLN A 16 10.16 10.38 -27.20
C GLN A 16 10.32 9.48 -28.44
N ALA A 17 11.51 8.93 -28.68
CA ALA A 17 11.75 8.01 -29.79
C ALA A 17 10.87 6.76 -29.72
N MET A 18 10.61 6.23 -28.52
CA MET A 18 9.65 5.14 -28.33
C MET A 18 8.22 5.55 -28.70
N LEU A 19 7.77 6.74 -28.27
CA LEU A 19 6.45 7.27 -28.63
C LEU A 19 6.32 7.50 -30.14
N ASP A 20 7.36 8.04 -30.76
CA ASP A 20 7.43 8.26 -32.21
C ASP A 20 7.40 6.90 -32.94
N GLY A 21 8.11 5.89 -32.42
CA GLY A 21 8.07 4.52 -32.92
C GLY A 21 6.67 3.89 -32.83
N PHE A 22 5.96 4.08 -31.71
CA PHE A 22 4.58 3.62 -31.57
C PHE A 22 3.62 4.35 -32.52
N ALA A 23 3.83 5.64 -32.77
CA ALA A 23 3.04 6.40 -33.73
C ALA A 23 3.24 5.86 -35.16
N VAL A 24 4.49 5.66 -35.58
CA VAL A 24 4.82 5.06 -36.89
C VAL A 24 4.27 3.65 -37.01
N PHE A 25 4.42 2.82 -35.97
CA PHE A 25 3.85 1.48 -35.95
C PHE A 25 2.33 1.51 -36.10
N SER A 26 1.64 2.42 -35.41
CA SER A 26 0.19 2.55 -35.48
C SER A 26 -0.30 3.08 -36.83
N GLU A 27 0.43 4.02 -37.45
CA GLU A 27 0.12 4.50 -38.81
C GLU A 27 0.26 3.38 -39.84
N ASN A 28 1.32 2.57 -39.73
CA ASN A 28 1.53 1.41 -40.58
C ASN A 28 0.45 0.35 -40.35
N PHE A 29 0.07 0.09 -39.09
CA PHE A 29 -0.96 -0.90 -38.71
C PHE A 29 -2.39 -0.46 -39.09
N ALA A 30 -2.65 0.84 -39.20
CA ALA A 30 -3.95 1.39 -39.61
C ALA A 30 -4.11 1.58 -41.13
N GLY A 31 -3.04 1.39 -41.92
CA GLY A 31 -3.08 1.43 -43.37
C GLY A 31 -3.71 0.17 -43.99
N GLU A 32 -4.41 0.32 -45.12
CA GLU A 32 -5.03 -0.79 -45.85
C GLU A 32 -4.03 -1.88 -46.34
N ASP A 33 -2.72 -1.60 -46.28
CA ASP A 33 -1.64 -2.45 -46.79
C ASP A 33 -0.89 -3.27 -45.71
N TRP A 34 -1.23 -3.16 -44.42
CA TRP A 34 -0.53 -3.94 -43.39
C TRP A 34 -0.85 -5.43 -43.46
N GLN A 35 0.19 -6.25 -43.67
CA GLN A 35 0.11 -7.70 -43.60
C GLN A 35 0.88 -8.21 -42.39
N TYR A 36 0.15 -8.77 -41.44
CA TYR A 36 0.76 -9.45 -40.30
C TYR A 36 1.46 -10.74 -40.76
N ASP A 37 2.77 -10.81 -40.54
CA ASP A 37 3.58 -12.00 -40.77
C ASP A 37 4.29 -12.41 -39.48
N PRO A 38 3.94 -13.57 -38.89
CA PRO A 38 4.56 -14.08 -37.66
C PRO A 38 6.08 -14.20 -37.76
N LYS A 39 6.64 -14.46 -38.94
CA LYS A 39 8.08 -14.65 -39.13
C LYS A 39 8.86 -13.36 -38.98
N THR A 40 8.25 -12.23 -39.32
CA THR A 40 8.92 -10.93 -39.34
C THR A 40 8.46 -9.99 -38.23
N PHE A 41 7.26 -10.20 -37.68
CA PHE A 41 6.62 -9.31 -36.71
C PHE A 41 7.53 -8.92 -35.55
N GLY A 42 8.16 -9.90 -34.89
CA GLY A 42 8.95 -9.60 -33.70
C GLY A 42 10.14 -8.66 -33.98
N PHE A 43 10.71 -8.69 -35.19
CA PHE A 43 11.76 -7.75 -35.58
C PHE A 43 11.18 -6.35 -35.81
N THR A 44 10.04 -6.25 -36.50
CA THR A 44 9.32 -4.99 -36.72
C THR A 44 8.88 -4.36 -35.40
N PHE A 45 8.44 -5.17 -34.43
CA PHE A 45 8.10 -4.71 -33.10
C PHE A 45 9.32 -4.12 -32.38
N LEU A 46 10.51 -4.72 -32.51
CA LEU A 46 11.73 -4.16 -31.92
C LEU A 46 12.18 -2.84 -32.58
N GLU A 47 11.76 -2.54 -33.80
CA GLU A 47 12.04 -1.27 -34.50
C GLU A 47 11.33 -0.07 -33.84
N ILE A 48 10.29 -0.31 -33.01
CA ILE A 48 9.62 0.72 -32.18
C ILE A 48 10.58 1.30 -31.12
N PHE A 49 11.53 0.49 -30.65
CA PHE A 49 12.40 0.83 -29.53
C PHE A 49 13.77 1.32 -30.05
N PRO A 50 14.51 2.12 -29.27
CA PRO A 50 15.79 2.72 -29.68
C PRO A 50 16.96 1.72 -29.67
N TYR A 51 16.78 0.55 -30.30
CA TYR A 51 17.83 -0.43 -30.55
C TYR A 51 18.59 -0.09 -31.84
N SER A 52 19.88 -0.43 -31.89
CA SER A 52 20.68 -0.14 -33.09
C SER A 52 20.23 -1.00 -34.28
N ALA A 53 20.26 -0.44 -35.49
CA ALA A 53 19.99 -1.19 -36.72
C ALA A 53 20.85 -2.46 -36.84
N ARG A 54 22.09 -2.42 -36.31
CA ARG A 54 22.98 -3.59 -36.23
C ARG A 54 22.42 -4.70 -35.32
N THR A 55 21.85 -4.33 -34.18
CA THR A 55 21.20 -5.29 -33.25
C THR A 55 20.06 -6.00 -33.95
N ILE A 56 19.19 -5.24 -34.63
CA ILE A 56 18.02 -5.79 -35.34
C ILE A 56 18.46 -6.66 -36.53
N ALA A 57 19.44 -6.21 -37.31
CA ALA A 57 20.00 -7.01 -38.41
C ALA A 57 20.62 -8.34 -37.93
N THR A 58 21.27 -8.34 -36.77
CA THR A 58 21.81 -9.57 -36.15
C THR A 58 20.69 -10.53 -35.76
N LEU A 59 19.61 -10.02 -35.17
CA LEU A 59 18.44 -10.82 -34.82
C LEU A 59 17.71 -11.39 -36.05
N LYS A 60 17.64 -10.64 -37.15
CA LYS A 60 17.06 -11.13 -38.42
C LYS A 60 17.84 -12.33 -39.00
N GLN A 61 19.16 -12.41 -38.76
CA GLN A 61 19.97 -13.56 -39.17
C GLN A 61 19.85 -14.73 -38.18
N HIS A 62 19.75 -14.44 -36.89
CA HIS A 62 19.59 -15.45 -35.85
C HIS A 62 18.71 -14.89 -34.74
N SER A 63 17.45 -15.34 -34.66
CA SER A 63 16.42 -14.79 -33.78
C SER A 63 16.77 -14.87 -32.28
N GLY A 64 17.75 -15.69 -31.92
CA GLY A 64 18.18 -15.88 -30.53
C GLY A 64 17.36 -16.95 -29.82
N SER A 65 16.18 -17.28 -30.34
CA SER A 65 15.26 -18.30 -29.81
C SER A 65 15.54 -19.68 -30.40
N ASP A 66 15.05 -20.71 -29.75
CA ASP A 66 14.93 -22.10 -30.18
C ASP A 66 13.50 -22.46 -30.61
N ILE A 67 12.56 -21.53 -30.42
CA ILE A 67 11.15 -21.65 -30.81
C ILE A 67 10.94 -20.96 -32.16
N GLU A 68 10.22 -21.61 -33.07
CA GLU A 68 9.84 -21.05 -34.37
C GLU A 68 8.98 -19.79 -34.21
N ASN A 69 9.17 -18.79 -35.08
CA ASN A 69 8.53 -17.46 -35.00
C ASN A 69 8.74 -16.69 -33.69
N ALA A 70 9.67 -17.14 -32.84
CA ALA A 70 10.08 -16.42 -31.66
C ALA A 70 11.44 -15.75 -31.83
N LEU A 71 11.62 -14.61 -31.15
CA LEU A 71 12.90 -13.96 -30.97
C LEU A 71 13.24 -13.83 -29.49
N LEU A 72 14.53 -13.92 -29.17
CA LEU A 72 15.05 -13.73 -27.84
C LEU A 72 16.17 -12.69 -27.86
N LEU A 73 15.89 -11.52 -27.30
CA LEU A 73 16.87 -10.50 -26.99
C LEU A 73 17.24 -10.58 -25.51
N LYS A 74 18.44 -11.08 -25.25
CA LYS A 74 18.96 -11.32 -23.88
C LYS A 74 18.86 -10.07 -23.01
N GLY A 75 18.31 -10.22 -21.82
CA GLY A 75 18.11 -9.15 -20.84
C GLY A 75 16.90 -8.25 -21.11
N GLU A 76 16.25 -8.38 -22.27
CA GLU A 76 15.18 -7.48 -22.72
C GLU A 76 13.85 -8.22 -22.89
N ILE A 77 13.71 -9.05 -23.93
CA ILE A 77 12.43 -9.66 -24.29
C ILE A 77 12.60 -11.03 -24.96
N HIS A 78 11.68 -11.94 -24.68
CA HIS A 78 11.40 -13.14 -25.48
C HIS A 78 9.99 -13.00 -26.04
N LEU A 79 9.86 -12.87 -27.36
CA LEU A 79 8.59 -12.65 -28.04
C LEU A 79 8.30 -13.82 -28.98
N LEU A 80 7.08 -14.37 -28.91
CA LEU A 80 6.56 -15.38 -29.83
C LEU A 80 5.40 -14.77 -30.64
N ALA A 81 5.53 -14.78 -31.97
CA ALA A 81 4.46 -14.39 -32.87
C ALA A 81 3.80 -15.66 -33.45
N LEU A 82 2.49 -15.78 -33.29
CA LEU A 82 1.66 -16.87 -33.78
C LEU A 82 0.88 -16.42 -35.01
N PRO A 83 0.44 -17.33 -35.90
CA PRO A 83 -0.47 -16.98 -36.99
C PRO A 83 -1.75 -16.27 -36.53
N SER A 84 -2.37 -15.49 -37.41
CA SER A 84 -3.65 -14.83 -37.12
C SER A 84 -4.74 -15.82 -36.70
N PRO A 85 -5.65 -15.48 -35.77
CA PRO A 85 -6.78 -16.33 -35.40
C PRO A 85 -7.61 -16.81 -36.60
N GLU A 86 -7.68 -15.99 -37.66
CA GLU A 86 -8.36 -16.34 -38.92
C GLU A 86 -7.75 -17.57 -39.61
N SER A 87 -6.46 -17.86 -39.35
CA SER A 87 -5.72 -18.96 -39.96
C SER A 87 -5.68 -20.23 -39.12
N GLN A 88 -5.90 -20.16 -37.80
CA GLN A 88 -5.67 -21.28 -36.88
C GLN A 88 -6.68 -21.44 -35.72
N GLY A 89 -7.70 -20.59 -35.63
CA GLY A 89 -8.69 -20.62 -34.54
C GLY A 89 -8.26 -19.80 -33.32
N GLU A 90 -8.93 -20.00 -32.20
CA GLU A 90 -8.68 -19.27 -30.94
C GLU A 90 -7.28 -19.56 -30.38
N THR A 91 -6.55 -18.50 -30.01
CA THR A 91 -5.18 -18.59 -29.49
C THR A 91 -5.17 -18.93 -28.00
N ASP A 92 -4.50 -20.03 -27.61
CA ASP A 92 -4.18 -20.29 -26.20
C ASP A 92 -2.90 -19.54 -25.79
N PHE A 93 -3.10 -18.32 -25.29
CA PHE A 93 -2.02 -17.44 -24.88
C PHE A 93 -1.20 -17.97 -23.70
N GLU A 94 -1.81 -18.64 -22.72
CA GLU A 94 -1.10 -19.14 -21.54
C GLU A 94 -0.23 -20.36 -21.89
N ALA A 95 -0.76 -21.30 -22.67
CA ALA A 95 0.03 -22.42 -23.16
C ALA A 95 1.23 -21.93 -24.00
N SER A 96 1.00 -20.92 -24.84
CA SER A 96 2.05 -20.32 -25.68
C SER A 96 3.08 -19.55 -24.85
N LEU A 97 2.66 -18.83 -23.81
CA LEU A 97 3.56 -18.14 -22.90
C LEU A 97 4.39 -19.14 -22.08
N ALA A 98 3.81 -20.28 -21.70
CA ALA A 98 4.53 -21.37 -21.07
C ALA A 98 5.67 -21.93 -21.97
N LEU A 99 5.48 -22.00 -23.30
CA LEU A 99 6.57 -22.37 -24.21
C LEU A 99 7.78 -21.43 -24.06
N LEU A 100 7.54 -20.12 -23.96
CA LEU A 100 8.61 -19.14 -23.73
C LEU A 100 9.29 -19.35 -22.37
N ARG A 101 8.52 -19.58 -21.30
CA ARG A 101 9.05 -19.86 -19.95
C ARG A 101 9.96 -21.09 -19.92
N HIS A 102 9.64 -22.10 -20.73
CA HIS A 102 10.32 -23.40 -20.77
C HIS A 102 11.31 -23.58 -21.94
N SER A 103 11.62 -22.51 -22.70
CA SER A 103 12.60 -22.53 -23.79
C SER A 103 13.97 -23.09 -23.34
N GLU A 104 14.57 -23.95 -24.17
CA GLU A 104 15.89 -24.54 -23.91
C GLU A 104 16.98 -23.46 -23.96
N LYS A 105 16.89 -22.52 -24.91
CA LYS A 105 17.83 -21.39 -24.97
C LYS A 105 17.68 -20.42 -23.80
N ALA A 106 16.44 -20.08 -23.42
CA ALA A 106 16.19 -19.18 -22.29
C ALA A 106 16.63 -19.81 -20.95
N SER A 107 16.34 -21.10 -20.74
CA SER A 107 16.72 -21.83 -19.52
C SER A 107 18.23 -22.00 -19.35
N LYS A 108 18.99 -22.09 -20.45
CA LYS A 108 20.46 -22.13 -20.43
C LYS A 108 21.13 -20.80 -20.04
N ILE A 109 20.38 -19.70 -19.99
CA ILE A 109 20.90 -18.40 -19.55
C ILE A 109 21.09 -18.41 -18.03
N LYS A 110 22.31 -18.73 -17.61
CA LYS A 110 22.69 -18.77 -16.18
C LYS A 110 22.72 -17.38 -15.54
N THR A 111 23.18 -16.37 -16.27
CA THR A 111 23.30 -15.02 -15.73
C THR A 111 21.96 -14.31 -15.72
N ARG A 112 21.42 -14.00 -14.54
CA ARG A 112 20.11 -13.37 -14.36
C ARG A 112 19.90 -12.10 -15.19
N LYS A 113 20.90 -11.20 -15.25
CA LYS A 113 20.82 -9.95 -16.06
C LYS A 113 20.60 -10.17 -17.56
N ASN A 114 20.87 -11.37 -18.05
CA ASN A 114 20.71 -11.74 -19.45
C ASN A 114 19.41 -12.51 -19.70
N LYS A 115 18.67 -12.89 -18.65
CA LYS A 115 17.34 -13.50 -18.80
C LYS A 115 16.37 -12.44 -19.33
N PRO A 116 15.44 -12.80 -20.22
CA PRO A 116 14.50 -11.84 -20.78
C PRO A 116 13.68 -11.18 -19.67
N ARG A 117 13.57 -9.85 -19.71
CA ARG A 117 12.78 -9.08 -18.76
C ARG A 117 11.28 -9.17 -19.05
N LEU A 118 10.91 -9.23 -20.33
CA LEU A 118 9.53 -9.42 -20.77
C LEU A 118 9.38 -10.75 -21.50
N LEU A 119 8.29 -11.46 -21.24
CA LEU A 119 7.80 -12.53 -22.12
C LEU A 119 6.53 -12.03 -22.78
N MET A 120 6.39 -12.24 -24.09
CA MET A 120 5.23 -11.77 -24.85
C MET A 120 4.85 -12.77 -25.94
N VAL A 121 3.56 -13.02 -26.07
CA VAL A 121 2.94 -13.78 -27.15
C VAL A 121 1.96 -12.87 -27.87
N THR A 122 1.88 -12.98 -29.18
CA THR A 122 0.90 -12.25 -30.01
C THR A 122 0.44 -13.13 -31.15
N ASP A 123 -0.82 -12.99 -31.55
CA ASP A 123 -1.37 -13.63 -32.75
C ASP A 123 -1.59 -12.64 -33.91
N GLY A 124 -1.25 -11.36 -33.72
CA GLY A 124 -1.41 -10.32 -34.73
C GLY A 124 -2.67 -9.48 -34.55
N VAL A 125 -3.57 -9.89 -33.66
CA VAL A 125 -4.73 -9.11 -33.22
C VAL A 125 -4.55 -8.72 -31.75
N GLU A 126 -4.29 -9.71 -30.89
CA GLU A 126 -4.09 -9.54 -29.46
C GLU A 126 -2.67 -9.93 -29.03
N TYR A 127 -2.25 -9.39 -27.89
CA TYR A 127 -1.04 -9.80 -27.22
C TYR A 127 -1.29 -10.11 -25.75
N TYR A 128 -0.50 -11.03 -25.22
CA TYR A 128 -0.47 -11.44 -23.83
C TYR A 128 0.98 -11.63 -23.38
N GLY A 129 1.31 -11.23 -22.17
CA GLY A 129 2.67 -11.36 -21.68
C GLY A 129 2.82 -11.11 -20.19
N GLU A 130 4.05 -11.19 -19.72
CA GLU A 130 4.42 -10.91 -18.34
C GLU A 130 5.77 -10.22 -18.22
N ASP A 131 5.90 -9.40 -17.19
CA ASP A 131 7.18 -8.89 -16.72
C ASP A 131 7.79 -9.90 -15.73
N THR A 132 8.93 -10.49 -16.10
CA THR A 132 9.57 -11.56 -15.33
C THR A 132 10.21 -11.11 -14.02
N LYS A 133 10.39 -9.79 -13.79
CA LYS A 133 10.90 -9.26 -12.51
C LYS A 133 9.83 -9.26 -11.44
N ASN A 134 8.59 -8.90 -11.79
CA ASN A 134 7.50 -8.69 -10.82
C ASN A 134 6.33 -9.67 -11.01
N GLY A 135 6.34 -10.50 -12.05
CA GLY A 135 5.28 -11.45 -12.38
C GLY A 135 3.97 -10.76 -12.77
N VAL A 136 4.02 -9.51 -13.23
CA VAL A 136 2.83 -8.74 -13.60
C VAL A 136 2.42 -9.12 -15.02
N PRO A 137 1.22 -9.72 -15.23
CA PRO A 137 0.72 -9.99 -16.56
C PRO A 137 0.26 -8.69 -17.24
N PHE A 138 0.30 -8.68 -18.56
CA PHE A 138 -0.23 -7.61 -19.39
C PHE A 138 -0.87 -8.18 -20.66
N SER A 139 -1.89 -7.50 -21.17
CA SER A 139 -2.57 -7.88 -22.40
C SER A 139 -3.23 -6.69 -23.07
N GLY A 140 -3.58 -6.86 -24.34
CA GLY A 140 -4.36 -5.88 -25.09
C GLY A 140 -4.41 -6.20 -26.59
N GLU A 141 -5.05 -5.31 -27.34
CA GLU A 141 -5.08 -5.39 -28.80
C GLU A 141 -3.87 -4.65 -29.40
N LEU A 142 -3.25 -5.23 -30.43
CA LEU A 142 -2.11 -4.61 -31.12
C LEU A 142 -2.44 -3.28 -31.78
N LYS A 143 -3.70 -3.09 -32.22
CA LYS A 143 -4.16 -1.84 -32.83
C LYS A 143 -4.14 -0.65 -31.84
N ASP A 144 -4.27 -0.94 -30.54
CA ASP A 144 -4.36 0.07 -29.47
C ASP A 144 -3.01 0.31 -28.77
N LEU A 145 -1.93 -0.27 -29.29
CA LEU A 145 -0.60 -0.27 -28.69
C LEU A 145 0.00 1.14 -28.54
N ASN A 146 -0.47 2.13 -29.33
CA ASN A 146 -0.06 3.53 -29.21
C ASN A 146 -0.67 4.26 -28.00
N SER A 147 -1.62 3.64 -27.29
CA SER A 147 -2.31 4.24 -26.15
C SER A 147 -1.47 4.13 -24.87
N GLY A 148 -1.60 5.14 -24.00
CA GLY A 148 -0.83 5.24 -22.75
C GLY A 148 -0.88 4.01 -21.86
N GLU A 149 -2.04 3.34 -21.77
CA GLU A 149 -2.20 2.12 -20.98
C GLU A 149 -1.55 0.91 -21.69
N ALA A 150 -1.65 0.82 -23.03
CA ALA A 150 -1.18 -0.33 -23.79
C ALA A 150 0.35 -0.39 -23.95
N TYR A 151 1.06 0.73 -24.12
CA TYR A 151 2.52 0.68 -24.24
C TYR A 151 3.26 0.62 -22.89
N SER A 152 2.59 0.94 -21.78
CA SER A 152 3.20 1.04 -20.45
C SER A 152 3.97 -0.23 -20.00
N PRO A 153 3.50 -1.46 -20.28
CA PRO A 153 4.25 -2.68 -19.99
C PRO A 153 5.63 -2.78 -20.69
N PHE A 154 5.85 -2.05 -21.79
CA PHE A 154 7.09 -2.11 -22.57
C PHE A 154 8.12 -1.05 -22.18
N LEU A 155 7.80 -0.17 -21.24
CA LEU A 155 8.75 0.80 -20.66
C LEU A 155 10.08 0.18 -20.17
N PRO A 156 10.13 -1.06 -19.65
CA PRO A 156 11.39 -1.70 -19.28
C PRO A 156 12.39 -1.84 -20.43
N LEU A 157 11.93 -1.92 -21.69
CA LEU A 157 12.80 -2.02 -22.88
C LEU A 157 13.60 -0.73 -23.14
N ILE A 158 13.13 0.40 -22.62
CA ILE A 158 13.87 1.67 -22.61
C ILE A 158 14.47 2.01 -21.24
N LYS A 159 14.55 1.01 -20.36
CA LYS A 159 15.11 1.11 -18.99
C LYS A 159 14.30 2.00 -18.05
N ILE A 160 12.99 2.05 -18.24
CA ILE A 160 12.05 2.68 -17.31
C ILE A 160 11.26 1.56 -16.62
N ASP A 161 11.39 1.41 -15.30
CA ASP A 161 10.59 0.43 -14.58
C ASP A 161 9.10 0.82 -14.59
N TYR A 162 8.25 -0.15 -14.91
CA TYR A 162 6.81 -0.02 -14.87
C TYR A 162 6.27 -0.68 -13.58
N VAL A 163 5.46 0.08 -12.83
CA VAL A 163 4.64 -0.45 -11.75
C VAL A 163 3.21 -0.40 -12.26
N ALA A 164 2.61 -1.57 -12.50
CA ALA A 164 1.22 -1.63 -12.94
C ALA A 164 0.33 -0.83 -11.99
N GLU A 165 -0.56 -0.03 -12.59
CA GLU A 165 -1.55 0.66 -11.82
C GLU A 165 -2.51 -0.38 -11.24
N ILE A 166 -2.32 -0.70 -9.95
CA ILE A 166 -3.29 -1.46 -9.18
C ILE A 166 -4.53 -0.57 -9.08
N LYS A 167 -5.45 -0.73 -10.04
CA LYS A 167 -6.76 -0.09 -10.02
C LYS A 167 -7.49 -0.65 -8.79
N GLU A 168 -8.07 0.24 -7.98
CA GLU A 168 -8.96 -0.17 -6.89
C GLU A 168 -10.00 -1.16 -7.43
N THR A 169 -10.23 -2.25 -6.70
CA THR A 169 -11.14 -3.27 -7.19
C THR A 169 -12.56 -2.70 -7.27
N ALA A 170 -13.40 -3.24 -8.14
CA ALA A 170 -14.82 -2.88 -8.16
C ALA A 170 -15.50 -3.12 -6.80
N LEU A 171 -14.98 -4.07 -6.01
CA LEU A 171 -15.45 -4.40 -4.68
C LEU A 171 -15.15 -3.30 -3.65
N ASP A 172 -13.92 -2.77 -3.65
CA ASP A 172 -13.51 -1.70 -2.72
C ASP A 172 -14.40 -0.46 -2.90
N ARG A 173 -14.57 -0.01 -4.15
CA ARG A 173 -15.40 1.17 -4.47
C ARG A 173 -16.87 0.96 -4.08
N LYS A 174 -17.40 -0.24 -4.33
CA LYS A 174 -18.78 -0.59 -3.98
C LYS A 174 -18.99 -0.59 -2.46
N ALA A 175 -18.10 -1.23 -1.71
CA ALA A 175 -18.20 -1.29 -0.26
C ALA A 175 -18.07 0.09 0.39
N ALA A 176 -17.14 0.93 -0.07
CA ALA A 176 -16.99 2.31 0.39
C ALA A 176 -18.26 3.13 0.12
N ALA A 177 -18.85 2.97 -1.08
CA ALA A 177 -20.10 3.64 -1.42
C ALA A 177 -21.28 3.20 -0.54
N ILE A 178 -21.41 1.90 -0.23
CA ILE A 178 -22.45 1.37 0.66
C ILE A 178 -22.28 1.93 2.07
N LEU A 179 -21.06 1.90 2.62
CA LEU A 179 -20.78 2.43 3.95
C LEU A 179 -21.02 3.94 4.05
N ARG A 180 -20.70 4.70 2.99
CA ARG A 180 -21.06 6.11 2.91
C ARG A 180 -22.57 6.32 2.98
N ARG A 181 -23.35 5.53 2.26
CA ARG A 181 -24.82 5.63 2.29
C ARG A 181 -25.36 5.28 3.67
N LEU A 182 -24.81 4.25 4.31
CA LEU A 182 -25.13 3.92 5.70
C LEU A 182 -24.87 5.11 6.64
N TYR A 183 -23.68 5.72 6.56
CA TYR A 183 -23.30 6.88 7.36
C TYR A 183 -24.31 8.03 7.23
N ILE A 184 -24.67 8.40 6.00
CA ILE A 184 -25.63 9.48 5.74
C ILE A 184 -27.00 9.16 6.34
N GLU A 185 -27.49 7.94 6.18
CA GLU A 185 -28.80 7.55 6.71
C GLU A 185 -28.82 7.45 8.24
N LEU A 186 -27.69 7.12 8.87
CA LEU A 186 -27.53 7.17 10.33
C LEU A 186 -27.60 8.62 10.82
N LEU A 187 -26.91 9.57 10.20
CA LEU A 187 -26.97 10.98 10.59
C LEU A 187 -28.37 11.59 10.42
N LYS A 188 -29.09 11.23 9.36
CA LYS A 188 -30.48 11.68 9.17
C LYS A 188 -31.40 11.21 10.31
N ALA A 189 -31.20 9.98 10.78
CA ALA A 189 -31.98 9.41 11.86
C ALA A 189 -31.53 9.90 13.25
N ASN A 190 -30.33 10.47 13.35
CA ASN A 190 -29.71 10.93 14.60
C ASN A 190 -29.00 12.28 14.38
N PRO A 191 -29.73 13.38 14.18
CA PRO A 191 -29.13 14.68 13.85
C PRO A 191 -28.11 15.16 14.89
N GLU A 192 -28.27 14.79 16.15
CA GLU A 192 -27.35 15.10 17.24
C GLU A 192 -25.96 14.47 17.08
N TRP A 193 -25.81 13.39 16.30
CA TRP A 193 -24.53 12.73 16.02
C TRP A 193 -23.67 13.49 15.01
N SER A 194 -24.21 14.54 14.38
CA SER A 194 -23.45 15.43 13.51
C SER A 194 -22.63 16.48 14.27
N LYS A 195 -22.88 16.67 15.56
CA LYS A 195 -22.19 17.65 16.40
C LYS A 195 -20.81 17.14 16.82
N ASP A 196 -19.88 18.07 17.04
CA ASP A 196 -18.50 17.76 17.44
C ASP A 196 -18.41 16.88 18.68
N GLU A 197 -19.27 17.12 19.67
CA GLU A 197 -19.34 16.33 20.90
C GLU A 197 -19.66 14.84 20.66
N LYS A 198 -20.41 14.50 19.60
CA LYS A 198 -20.81 13.12 19.26
C LYS A 198 -20.01 12.52 18.12
N ARG A 199 -19.16 13.31 17.45
CA ARG A 199 -18.29 12.86 16.36
C ARG A 199 -17.36 11.72 16.79
N PRO A 200 -16.72 11.73 17.99
CA PRO A 200 -15.93 10.60 18.46
C PRO A 200 -16.77 9.31 18.61
N ALA A 201 -17.97 9.39 19.20
CA ALA A 201 -18.84 8.23 19.38
C ALA A 201 -19.27 7.61 18.04
N LEU A 202 -19.60 8.44 17.04
CA LEU A 202 -19.93 7.98 15.68
C LEU A 202 -18.75 7.26 15.02
N ASN A 203 -17.57 7.83 15.17
CA ASN A 203 -16.32 7.29 14.63
C ASN A 203 -15.99 5.91 15.24
N PHE A 204 -16.06 5.78 16.57
CA PHE A 204 -15.90 4.48 17.24
C PHE A 204 -16.94 3.46 16.80
N PHE A 205 -18.20 3.87 16.68
CA PHE A 205 -19.26 3.01 16.18
C PHE A 205 -18.94 2.46 14.79
N LEU A 206 -18.47 3.30 13.86
CA LEU A 206 -18.12 2.88 12.51
C LEU A 206 -16.89 1.96 12.50
N ALA A 207 -15.85 2.26 13.27
CA ALA A 207 -14.67 1.40 13.39
C ALA A 207 -15.05 -0.01 13.86
N ARG A 208 -15.86 -0.10 14.92
CA ARG A 208 -16.38 -1.36 15.47
C ARG A 208 -17.23 -2.11 14.46
N LEU A 209 -18.11 -1.40 13.76
CA LEU A 209 -18.97 -1.99 12.75
C LEU A 209 -18.15 -2.61 11.61
N ILE A 210 -17.19 -1.88 11.07
CA ILE A 210 -16.41 -2.37 9.93
C ILE A 210 -15.49 -3.51 10.35
N PHE A 211 -14.91 -3.46 11.56
CA PHE A 211 -14.22 -4.61 12.13
C PHE A 211 -15.13 -5.84 12.13
N CYS A 212 -16.36 -5.72 12.63
CA CYS A 212 -17.30 -6.83 12.63
C CYS A 212 -17.62 -7.33 11.22
N LEU A 213 -17.85 -6.44 10.25
CA LEU A 213 -18.08 -6.83 8.85
C LEU A 213 -16.90 -7.61 8.26
N PHE A 214 -15.69 -7.16 8.55
CA PHE A 214 -14.47 -7.82 8.12
C PHE A 214 -14.28 -9.17 8.82
N ALA A 215 -14.36 -9.19 10.15
CA ALA A 215 -14.17 -10.37 10.98
C ALA A 215 -15.19 -11.48 10.67
N ASP A 216 -16.42 -11.10 10.32
CA ASP A 216 -17.51 -12.01 9.98
C ASP A 216 -17.29 -12.79 8.67
N LYS A 217 -16.49 -12.21 7.76
CA LYS A 217 -16.17 -12.82 6.47
C LYS A 217 -14.77 -13.39 6.41
N THR A 218 -13.80 -12.83 7.12
CA THR A 218 -12.41 -13.29 7.02
C THR A 218 -12.12 -14.51 7.89
N GLY A 219 -13.01 -14.82 8.82
CA GLY A 219 -12.90 -15.98 9.69
C GLY A 219 -12.25 -15.69 11.03
N ILE A 220 -12.01 -14.41 11.36
CA ILE A 220 -11.71 -13.97 12.74
C ILE A 220 -12.88 -14.41 13.65
N PHE A 221 -14.11 -14.17 13.21
CA PHE A 221 -15.31 -14.70 13.83
C PHE A 221 -15.74 -16.01 13.18
N ARG A 222 -16.65 -16.73 13.84
CA ARG A 222 -17.40 -17.80 13.18
C ARG A 222 -18.20 -17.18 12.02
N GLU A 223 -18.20 -17.87 10.88
CA GLU A 223 -18.74 -17.32 9.64
C GLU A 223 -20.20 -16.88 9.79
N ASN A 224 -20.49 -15.65 9.36
CA ASN A 224 -21.80 -15.02 9.42
C ASN A 224 -22.37 -14.82 10.84
N SER A 225 -21.56 -14.93 11.90
CA SER A 225 -21.99 -14.68 13.28
C SER A 225 -22.54 -13.26 13.48
N PHE A 226 -21.89 -12.21 12.98
CA PHE A 226 -22.36 -10.83 13.11
C PHE A 226 -23.63 -10.64 12.30
N ARG A 227 -23.58 -10.94 10.99
CA ARG A 227 -24.72 -10.80 10.09
C ARG A 227 -25.95 -11.54 10.63
N ARG A 228 -25.79 -12.79 11.07
CA ARG A 228 -26.89 -13.62 11.57
C ARG A 228 -27.52 -13.06 12.84
N VAL A 229 -26.70 -12.61 13.80
CA VAL A 229 -27.24 -12.01 15.03
C VAL A 229 -28.05 -10.76 14.68
N VAL A 230 -27.48 -9.89 13.87
CA VAL A 230 -28.10 -8.63 13.48
C VAL A 230 -29.39 -8.90 12.69
N GLU A 231 -29.40 -9.83 11.74
CA GLU A 231 -30.60 -10.26 10.97
C GLU A 231 -31.70 -10.87 11.88
N LEU A 232 -31.34 -11.76 12.80
CA LEU A 232 -32.32 -12.50 13.62
C LEU A 232 -32.87 -11.70 14.80
N HIS A 233 -32.06 -10.82 15.39
CA HIS A 233 -32.40 -10.12 16.62
C HIS A 233 -32.70 -8.63 16.40
N GLY A 234 -32.13 -8.02 15.36
CA GLY A 234 -32.36 -6.60 15.06
C GLY A 234 -33.76 -6.29 14.52
N ALA A 235 -34.43 -7.26 13.88
CA ALA A 235 -35.74 -7.06 13.23
C ALA A 235 -36.89 -7.84 13.91
N ARG A 236 -36.94 -7.88 15.24
CA ARG A 236 -38.02 -8.56 15.96
C ARG A 236 -39.31 -7.71 16.00
N GLY A 237 -40.36 -8.22 15.35
CA GLY A 237 -41.74 -7.73 15.47
C GLY A 237 -42.18 -6.74 14.39
N ALA A 238 -43.29 -7.06 13.70
CA ALA A 238 -44.14 -6.21 12.85
C ALA A 238 -43.51 -4.91 12.27
N GLY A 239 -42.36 -5.01 11.59
CA GLY A 239 -41.74 -3.88 10.89
C GLY A 239 -41.14 -2.78 11.78
N LYS A 240 -40.90 -3.02 13.07
CA LYS A 240 -40.23 -2.05 13.95
C LYS A 240 -38.72 -2.30 13.99
N PHE A 241 -37.98 -1.45 13.29
CA PHE A 241 -36.50 -1.35 13.31
C PHE A 241 -35.95 -0.81 14.65
N SER A 242 -36.77 -0.72 15.70
CA SER A 242 -36.46 -0.06 16.98
C SER A 242 -35.39 -0.79 17.79
N GLU A 243 -35.25 -2.11 17.62
CA GLU A 243 -34.38 -2.95 18.44
C GLU A 243 -32.98 -3.20 17.84
N ILE A 244 -32.71 -2.71 16.62
CA ILE A 244 -31.41 -2.90 15.96
C ILE A 244 -30.29 -2.25 16.79
N HIS A 245 -30.55 -1.01 17.23
CA HIS A 245 -29.63 -0.26 18.07
C HIS A 245 -29.25 -1.06 19.31
N GLN A 246 -30.26 -1.60 20.01
CA GLN A 246 -30.07 -2.40 21.22
C GLN A 246 -29.31 -3.69 20.94
N THR A 247 -29.65 -4.40 19.85
CA THR A 247 -28.96 -5.64 19.44
C THR A 247 -27.47 -5.39 19.15
N ILE A 248 -27.15 -4.32 18.42
CA ILE A 248 -25.76 -3.98 18.10
C ILE A 248 -25.01 -3.51 19.36
N LEU A 249 -25.67 -2.75 20.23
CA LEU A 249 -25.13 -2.33 21.51
C LEU A 249 -24.74 -3.54 22.37
N GLU A 250 -25.66 -4.50 22.53
CA GLU A 250 -25.41 -5.76 23.25
C GLU A 250 -24.32 -6.61 22.60
N TYR A 251 -24.28 -6.66 21.26
CA TYR A 251 -23.24 -7.38 20.52
C TYR A 251 -21.86 -6.77 20.81
N PHE A 252 -21.70 -5.45 20.63
CA PHE A 252 -20.44 -4.76 20.90
C PHE A 252 -20.03 -4.85 22.37
N THR A 253 -20.99 -4.77 23.29
CA THR A 253 -20.75 -4.93 24.72
C THR A 253 -20.21 -6.33 25.04
N ALA A 254 -20.82 -7.38 24.46
CA ALA A 254 -20.35 -8.75 24.63
C ALA A 254 -18.92 -8.96 24.09
N LEU A 255 -18.57 -8.37 22.95
CA LEU A 255 -17.21 -8.45 22.41
C LEU A 255 -16.17 -7.78 23.34
N GLY A 256 -16.58 -6.77 24.10
CA GLY A 256 -15.75 -6.05 25.07
C GLY A 256 -15.57 -6.74 26.43
N LEU A 257 -16.47 -7.64 26.80
CA LEU A 257 -16.50 -8.32 28.11
C LEU A 257 -15.98 -9.75 28.03
N LYS A 258 -15.31 -10.25 29.08
CA LYS A 258 -14.92 -11.67 29.16
C LYS A 258 -16.17 -12.55 29.33
N GLU A 259 -16.08 -13.84 28.97
CA GLU A 259 -17.24 -14.75 28.98
C GLU A 259 -17.96 -14.81 30.34
N GLY A 260 -17.24 -14.71 31.46
CA GLY A 260 -17.78 -14.71 32.82
C GLY A 260 -18.39 -13.39 33.30
N GLU A 261 -18.35 -12.32 32.52
CA GLU A 261 -18.81 -10.96 32.92
C GLU A 261 -20.13 -10.57 32.23
N ARG A 262 -20.72 -11.50 31.47
CA ARG A 262 -21.79 -11.20 30.53
C ARG A 262 -23.18 -11.53 31.08
N GLN A 263 -23.36 -11.87 32.36
CA GLN A 263 -24.63 -12.44 32.87
C GLN A 263 -25.88 -11.60 32.56
N ASN A 264 -25.72 -10.29 32.40
CA ASN A 264 -26.81 -9.35 32.11
C ASN A 264 -27.14 -9.21 30.61
N LEU A 265 -26.44 -9.94 29.72
CA LEU A 265 -26.66 -9.92 28.28
C LEU A 265 -27.49 -11.13 27.81
N PRO A 266 -28.16 -11.04 26.65
CA PRO A 266 -28.94 -12.15 26.11
C PRO A 266 -28.12 -13.43 25.89
N ASN A 267 -28.79 -14.59 25.96
CA ASN A 267 -28.16 -15.91 25.79
C ASN A 267 -27.33 -16.08 24.50
N TRP A 268 -27.69 -15.38 23.42
CA TRP A 268 -26.92 -15.43 22.18
C TRP A 268 -25.58 -14.68 22.29
N ALA A 269 -25.54 -13.60 23.08
CA ALA A 269 -24.36 -12.75 23.27
C ALA A 269 -23.31 -13.43 24.16
N GLN A 270 -23.76 -14.29 25.09
CA GLN A 270 -22.90 -15.09 25.96
C GLN A 270 -21.87 -15.92 25.17
N LYS A 271 -22.25 -16.41 23.99
CA LYS A 271 -21.46 -17.35 23.16
C LYS A 271 -20.46 -16.67 22.22
N LEU A 272 -20.40 -15.34 22.20
CA LEU A 272 -19.49 -14.60 21.34
C LEU A 272 -18.05 -14.70 21.85
N ARG A 273 -17.05 -14.67 20.98
CA ARG A 273 -15.66 -14.63 21.44
C ARG A 273 -15.38 -13.27 22.08
N TYR A 274 -14.57 -13.28 23.13
CA TYR A 274 -13.99 -12.06 23.66
C TYR A 274 -12.99 -11.48 22.66
N VAL A 275 -13.08 -10.17 22.39
CA VAL A 275 -12.28 -9.51 21.35
C VAL A 275 -11.24 -8.57 21.91
N ASN A 276 -11.53 -7.83 22.98
CA ASN A 276 -10.96 -6.51 23.23
C ASN A 276 -9.41 -6.38 23.17
N GLY A 277 -8.99 -5.15 22.90
CA GLY A 277 -7.65 -4.63 22.64
C GLY A 277 -7.86 -3.13 22.38
N HIS A 278 -8.49 -2.47 23.35
CA HIS A 278 -9.09 -1.12 23.30
C HIS A 278 -10.30 -0.89 22.35
N LEU A 279 -10.48 -1.68 21.29
CA LEU A 279 -11.54 -1.43 20.29
C LEU A 279 -12.98 -1.47 20.83
N PHE A 280 -13.28 -2.44 21.72
CA PHE A 280 -14.60 -2.64 22.34
C PHE A 280 -14.63 -2.27 23.82
N GLU A 281 -13.64 -1.51 24.30
CA GLU A 281 -13.63 -1.02 25.68
C GLU A 281 -14.59 0.18 25.85
N HIS A 282 -14.90 0.49 27.12
CA HIS A 282 -15.72 1.63 27.57
C HIS A 282 -17.21 1.60 27.17
N HIS A 283 -17.90 2.69 27.52
CA HIS A 283 -19.31 2.92 27.21
C HIS A 283 -19.53 2.86 25.69
N VAL A 284 -20.19 1.79 25.24
CA VAL A 284 -20.56 1.62 23.84
C VAL A 284 -21.77 2.51 23.55
N GLU A 285 -21.64 3.41 22.58
CA GLU A 285 -22.77 4.13 21.99
C GLU A 285 -23.05 3.61 20.59
N VAL A 286 -24.33 3.50 20.25
CA VAL A 286 -24.80 3.07 18.92
C VAL A 286 -25.85 4.09 18.44
N PRO A 287 -25.87 4.51 17.17
CA PRO A 287 -26.94 5.37 16.67
C PRO A 287 -28.24 4.58 16.49
N LYS A 288 -29.40 5.24 16.49
CA LYS A 288 -30.66 4.62 16.09
C LYS A 288 -30.66 4.34 14.59
N PHE A 289 -31.33 3.26 14.19
CA PHE A 289 -31.41 2.86 12.79
C PHE A 289 -32.75 3.22 12.18
N SER A 290 -32.71 3.85 10.99
CA SER A 290 -33.86 3.89 10.09
C SER A 290 -33.95 2.60 9.27
N ALA A 291 -35.09 2.37 8.63
CA ALA A 291 -35.26 1.27 7.68
C ALA A 291 -34.24 1.33 6.52
N SER A 292 -33.83 2.54 6.11
CA SER A 292 -32.82 2.75 5.07
C SER A 292 -31.42 2.42 5.57
N ALA A 293 -31.05 2.93 6.76
CA ALA A 293 -29.77 2.61 7.40
C ALA A 293 -29.62 1.09 7.58
N TRP A 294 -30.67 0.41 8.03
CA TRP A 294 -30.71 -1.04 8.12
C TRP A 294 -30.39 -1.75 6.80
N ARG A 295 -31.05 -1.34 5.70
CA ARG A 295 -30.83 -1.94 4.37
C ARG A 295 -29.38 -1.78 3.92
N TYR A 296 -28.77 -0.63 4.17
CA TYR A 296 -27.36 -0.40 3.82
C TYR A 296 -26.41 -1.21 4.70
N LEU A 297 -26.70 -1.36 6.00
CA LEU A 297 -25.94 -2.25 6.88
C LEU A 297 -26.00 -3.70 6.38
N MET A 298 -27.18 -4.18 6.00
CA MET A 298 -27.34 -5.54 5.45
C MET A 298 -26.70 -5.71 4.08
N ALA A 299 -26.70 -4.68 3.24
CA ALA A 299 -25.95 -4.68 1.99
C ALA A 299 -24.45 -4.80 2.26
N ALA A 300 -23.91 -4.01 3.20
CA ALA A 300 -22.51 -4.08 3.59
C ALA A 300 -22.15 -5.47 4.15
N ALA A 301 -23.00 -6.06 5.00
CA ALA A 301 -22.78 -7.41 5.56
C ALA A 301 -22.80 -8.55 4.52
N LYS A 302 -23.31 -8.31 3.32
CA LYS A 302 -23.33 -9.28 2.21
C LYS A 302 -22.12 -9.13 1.28
N GLU A 303 -21.37 -8.05 1.37
CA GLU A 303 -20.18 -7.85 0.55
C GLU A 303 -19.06 -8.85 0.89
N LYS A 304 -18.16 -9.05 -0.07
CA LYS A 304 -17.06 -10.00 0.03
C LYS A 304 -15.84 -9.40 0.73
N TRP A 305 -15.94 -9.15 2.03
CA TRP A 305 -14.87 -8.52 2.81
C TRP A 305 -13.53 -9.27 2.83
N LYS A 306 -13.49 -10.56 2.45
CA LYS A 306 -12.24 -11.29 2.21
C LYS A 306 -11.42 -10.70 1.06
N GLU A 307 -12.09 -10.19 0.03
CA GLU A 307 -11.50 -9.68 -1.21
C GLU A 307 -11.30 -8.15 -1.16
N ILE A 308 -11.80 -7.49 -0.10
CA ILE A 308 -11.66 -6.05 0.10
C ILE A 308 -10.32 -5.75 0.77
N ASN A 309 -9.59 -4.79 0.24
CA ASN A 309 -8.33 -4.37 0.82
C ASN A 309 -8.60 -3.51 2.08
N PRO A 310 -7.90 -3.77 3.21
CA PRO A 310 -8.04 -2.94 4.41
C PRO A 310 -7.85 -1.44 4.17
N ASP A 311 -7.12 -1.02 3.15
CA ASP A 311 -6.95 0.40 2.82
C ASP A 311 -8.26 1.15 2.46
N ILE A 312 -9.37 0.44 2.22
CA ILE A 312 -10.74 1.00 2.08
C ILE A 312 -11.12 1.91 3.26
N PHE A 313 -10.55 1.70 4.45
CA PHE A 313 -10.81 2.56 5.60
C PHE A 313 -10.39 4.01 5.33
N GLY A 314 -9.30 4.21 4.59
CA GLY A 314 -8.82 5.55 4.25
C GLY A 314 -9.79 6.31 3.33
N SER A 315 -10.33 5.63 2.31
CA SER A 315 -11.33 6.24 1.41
C SER A 315 -12.65 6.52 2.13
N LEU A 316 -13.03 5.67 3.09
CA LEU A 316 -14.20 5.90 3.95
C LEU A 316 -14.03 7.12 4.84
N ILE A 317 -12.91 7.26 5.56
CA ILE A 317 -12.62 8.42 6.42
C ILE A 317 -12.70 9.70 5.60
N GLN A 318 -12.01 9.73 4.46
CA GLN A 318 -11.98 10.89 3.59
C GLN A 318 -13.40 11.26 3.12
N THR A 319 -14.20 10.26 2.77
CA THR A 319 -15.57 10.44 2.31
C THR A 319 -16.53 10.91 3.41
N ILE A 320 -16.34 10.43 4.64
CA ILE A 320 -17.11 10.84 5.82
C ILE A 320 -16.82 12.29 6.15
N LYS A 321 -15.53 12.64 6.33
CA LYS A 321 -15.11 14.03 6.59
C LYS A 321 -15.71 14.94 5.55
N ALA A 322 -15.47 14.63 4.28
CA ALA A 322 -15.92 15.39 3.13
C ALA A 322 -17.45 15.50 2.90
N GLY A 323 -18.26 14.75 3.66
CA GLY A 323 -19.73 14.83 3.65
C GLY A 323 -20.31 15.79 4.69
N THR A 324 -19.47 16.35 5.57
CA THR A 324 -19.85 17.35 6.57
C THR A 324 -19.67 18.78 6.03
N GLN A 325 -20.34 19.79 6.60
CA GLN A 325 -20.18 21.19 6.18
C GLN A 325 -18.74 21.67 6.38
N GLU A 326 -18.10 21.29 7.49
CA GLU A 326 -16.67 21.53 7.76
C GLU A 326 -15.77 20.80 6.75
N GLY A 327 -16.08 19.55 6.41
CA GLY A 327 -15.34 18.77 5.42
C GLY A 327 -15.39 19.29 3.98
N ALA A 328 -16.43 20.06 3.64
CA ALA A 328 -16.55 20.70 2.34
C ALA A 328 -15.63 21.93 2.22
N GLU A 329 -15.37 22.62 3.34
CA GLU A 329 -14.36 23.68 3.47
C GLU A 329 -12.95 23.07 3.62
N GLU A 330 -12.80 21.99 4.42
CA GLU A 330 -11.56 21.21 4.59
C GLU A 330 -11.08 20.49 3.31
N ARG A 331 -11.96 20.21 2.35
CA ARG A 331 -11.58 19.59 1.06
C ARG A 331 -10.58 20.44 0.25
N GLY A 332 -10.52 21.74 0.50
CA GLY A 332 -9.49 22.64 -0.01
C GLY A 332 -8.38 22.97 0.99
N GLU A 333 -8.54 22.56 2.26
CA GLU A 333 -7.77 23.09 3.39
C GLU A 333 -6.94 22.03 4.15
N ASP A 334 -7.33 20.77 4.26
CA ASP A 334 -6.52 19.73 4.91
C ASP A 334 -6.14 18.65 3.91
N GLY A 335 -4.84 18.54 3.61
CA GLY A 335 -4.25 17.61 2.64
C GLY A 335 -4.38 16.11 2.97
N ILE A 336 -5.43 15.70 3.70
CA ILE A 336 -5.77 14.32 4.03
C ILE A 336 -6.31 13.66 2.75
N HIS A 337 -5.39 13.22 1.91
CA HIS A 337 -5.69 12.40 0.74
C HIS A 337 -5.34 10.95 1.03
N TYR A 338 -6.32 10.07 0.85
CA TYR A 338 -6.06 8.64 0.74
C TYR A 338 -4.93 8.40 -0.25
N THR A 339 -3.98 7.55 0.15
CA THR A 339 -2.87 7.14 -0.71
C THR A 339 -3.14 5.74 -1.22
N SER A 340 -3.27 5.60 -2.55
CA SER A 340 -3.54 4.31 -3.19
C SER A 340 -2.40 3.33 -3.03
N VAL A 341 -2.71 2.02 -3.05
CA VAL A 341 -1.72 0.94 -3.03
C VAL A 341 -0.64 1.15 -4.09
N SER A 342 -1.04 1.54 -5.31
CA SER A 342 -0.12 1.83 -6.41
C SER A 342 0.89 2.92 -6.03
N ASN A 343 0.42 4.03 -5.43
CA ASN A 343 1.31 5.12 -5.01
C ASN A 343 2.20 4.74 -3.82
N ILE A 344 1.70 3.92 -2.90
CA ILE A 344 2.48 3.36 -1.80
C ILE A 344 3.61 2.48 -2.34
N LEU A 345 3.31 1.54 -3.25
CA LEU A 345 4.31 0.66 -3.83
C LEU A 345 5.33 1.40 -4.69
N LYS A 346 4.94 2.45 -5.41
CA LYS A 346 5.90 3.34 -6.11
C LYS A 346 6.93 3.97 -5.18
N LEU A 347 6.60 4.10 -3.89
CA LEU A 347 7.51 4.56 -2.85
C LEU A 347 8.28 3.41 -2.20
N LEU A 348 7.59 2.37 -1.71
CA LEU A 348 8.20 1.27 -0.95
C LEU A 348 9.11 0.37 -1.79
N ASN A 349 8.72 0.07 -3.04
CA ASN A 349 9.50 -0.77 -3.97
C ASN A 349 10.95 -0.28 -4.09
N PRO A 350 11.19 0.94 -4.58
CA PRO A 350 12.54 1.44 -4.73
C PRO A 350 13.20 1.89 -3.43
N LEU A 351 12.45 2.02 -2.33
CA LEU A 351 13.01 2.39 -1.03
C LEU A 351 13.74 1.18 -0.41
N PHE A 352 13.10 0.01 -0.37
CA PHE A 352 13.75 -1.19 0.17
C PHE A 352 13.26 -2.52 -0.39
N LEU A 353 12.00 -2.63 -0.84
CA LEU A 353 11.46 -3.94 -1.24
C LEU A 353 12.16 -4.51 -2.48
N ASP A 354 12.51 -3.68 -3.47
CA ASP A 354 13.19 -4.13 -4.68
C ASP A 354 14.60 -4.64 -4.36
N GLY A 355 15.33 -3.95 -3.47
CA GLY A 355 16.64 -4.41 -3.00
C GLY A 355 16.55 -5.76 -2.28
N LEU A 356 15.56 -5.94 -1.41
CA LEU A 356 15.33 -7.22 -0.74
C LEU A 356 15.00 -8.34 -1.74
N ARG A 357 14.12 -8.09 -2.71
CA ARG A 357 13.79 -9.06 -3.77
C ARG A 357 15.02 -9.42 -4.60
N GLU A 358 15.82 -8.43 -4.96
CA GLU A 358 17.07 -8.63 -5.69
C GLU A 358 18.05 -9.51 -4.90
N GLU A 359 18.21 -9.29 -3.58
CA GLU A 359 19.03 -10.14 -2.71
C GLU A 359 18.53 -11.59 -2.58
N ILE A 360 17.21 -11.81 -2.52
CA ILE A 360 16.61 -13.16 -2.52
C ILE A 360 17.02 -13.93 -3.77
N ASP A 361 16.87 -13.27 -4.91
CA ASP A 361 17.12 -13.88 -6.20
C ASP A 361 18.61 -14.06 -6.47
N GLU A 362 19.45 -13.09 -6.09
CA GLU A 362 20.91 -13.26 -6.11
C GLU A 362 21.36 -14.43 -5.25
N ALA A 363 20.75 -14.64 -4.07
CA ALA A 363 21.07 -15.80 -3.24
C ALA A 363 20.77 -17.13 -3.97
N CYS A 364 19.79 -17.15 -4.87
CA CYS A 364 19.42 -18.34 -5.64
C CYS A 364 20.40 -18.68 -6.77
N ASP A 365 21.27 -17.75 -7.17
CA ASP A 365 22.31 -18.00 -8.18
C ASP A 365 23.52 -18.78 -7.63
N TYR A 366 23.62 -18.94 -6.29
CA TYR A 366 24.70 -19.65 -5.63
C TYR A 366 24.38 -21.13 -5.37
N GLY A 367 25.44 -21.93 -5.14
CA GLY A 367 25.30 -23.32 -4.72
C GLY A 367 24.56 -23.47 -3.37
N PRO A 368 23.99 -24.66 -3.07
CA PRO A 368 23.00 -24.85 -1.99
C PRO A 368 23.42 -24.31 -0.63
N LYS A 369 24.67 -24.54 -0.22
CA LYS A 369 25.20 -24.08 1.08
C LYS A 369 25.20 -22.55 1.19
N LEU A 370 25.69 -21.86 0.16
CA LEU A 370 25.80 -20.40 0.16
C LEU A 370 24.45 -19.73 -0.05
N LYS A 371 23.56 -20.32 -0.89
CA LYS A 371 22.15 -19.93 -0.98
C LYS A 371 21.50 -19.94 0.40
N ALA A 372 21.59 -21.06 1.12
CA ALA A 372 20.99 -21.18 2.44
C ALA A 372 21.56 -20.17 3.45
N SER A 373 22.88 -19.96 3.44
CA SER A 373 23.53 -18.97 4.30
C SER A 373 23.03 -17.55 4.02
N LYS A 374 22.95 -17.14 2.75
CA LYS A 374 22.49 -15.81 2.35
C LYS A 374 21.02 -15.59 2.67
N LEU A 375 20.17 -16.56 2.40
CA LEU A 375 18.74 -16.49 2.70
C LEU A 375 18.46 -16.43 4.21
N ASN A 376 19.18 -17.19 5.04
CA ASN A 376 19.05 -17.09 6.50
C ASN A 376 19.56 -15.73 7.04
N ALA A 377 20.63 -15.18 6.45
CA ALA A 377 21.07 -13.82 6.78
C ALA A 377 20.00 -12.78 6.42
N LEU A 378 19.31 -12.97 5.29
CA LEU A 378 18.22 -12.10 4.88
C LEU A 378 17.00 -12.21 5.80
N LEU A 379 16.61 -13.41 6.26
CA LEU A 379 15.57 -13.57 7.30
C LEU A 379 15.93 -12.80 8.58
N THR A 380 17.20 -12.90 9.00
CA THR A 380 17.71 -12.19 10.18
C THR A 380 17.66 -10.68 10.01
N ARG A 381 17.81 -10.17 8.78
CA ARG A 381 17.73 -8.76 8.44
C ARG A 381 16.29 -8.26 8.39
N ILE A 382 15.40 -8.92 7.64
CA ILE A 382 14.03 -8.44 7.42
C ILE A 382 13.21 -8.38 8.70
N LYS A 383 13.46 -9.29 9.66
CA LYS A 383 12.78 -9.25 10.97
C LYS A 383 13.16 -8.03 11.81
N LYS A 384 14.28 -7.36 11.49
CA LYS A 384 14.74 -6.14 12.18
C LYS A 384 14.37 -4.85 11.45
N ILE A 385 13.73 -4.93 10.29
CA ILE A 385 13.32 -3.74 9.54
C ILE A 385 12.20 -3.03 10.32
N ARG A 386 12.41 -1.75 10.61
CA ARG A 386 11.45 -0.84 11.25
C ARG A 386 10.90 0.12 10.19
N VAL A 387 9.57 0.24 10.10
CA VAL A 387 8.89 1.16 9.19
C VAL A 387 8.13 2.19 10.02
N PHE A 388 8.43 3.47 9.81
CA PHE A 388 7.84 4.57 10.58
C PHE A 388 7.11 5.57 9.69
N ASP A 389 5.84 5.82 9.99
CA ASP A 389 5.02 6.80 9.31
C ASP A 389 4.56 7.92 10.28
N PRO A 390 5.26 9.07 10.33
CA PRO A 390 4.95 10.18 11.23
C PRO A 390 3.73 11.02 10.81
N ALA A 391 2.93 10.57 9.84
CA ALA A 391 1.63 11.15 9.49
C ALA A 391 0.73 10.05 8.91
N CYS A 392 0.51 9.00 9.70
CA CYS A 392 0.10 7.71 9.15
C CYS A 392 -1.36 7.65 8.68
N GLY A 393 -2.23 8.57 9.11
CA GLY A 393 -3.64 8.53 8.76
C GLY A 393 -4.26 7.18 9.16
N SER A 394 -4.86 6.49 8.20
CA SER A 394 -5.43 5.14 8.36
C SER A 394 -4.39 4.01 8.38
N GLY A 395 -3.08 4.31 8.35
CA GLY A 395 -2.00 3.33 8.45
C GLY A 395 -1.66 2.60 7.15
N ASN A 396 -2.10 3.07 5.99
CA ASN A 396 -1.98 2.33 4.73
C ASN A 396 -0.53 1.98 4.35
N PHE A 397 0.43 2.91 4.54
CA PHE A 397 1.85 2.62 4.29
C PHE A 397 2.35 1.46 5.17
N LEU A 398 1.99 1.49 6.45
CA LEU A 398 2.37 0.47 7.42
C LEU A 398 1.77 -0.90 7.06
N VAL A 399 0.49 -0.92 6.70
CA VAL A 399 -0.23 -2.14 6.28
C VAL A 399 0.41 -2.78 5.05
N ILE A 400 0.68 -1.98 4.00
CA ILE A 400 1.27 -2.50 2.77
C ILE A 400 2.71 -2.95 3.01
N ALA A 401 3.51 -2.17 3.75
CA ALA A 401 4.87 -2.56 4.10
C ALA A 401 4.91 -3.88 4.89
N TYR A 402 3.99 -4.06 5.84
CA TYR A 402 3.86 -5.30 6.61
C TYR A 402 3.53 -6.50 5.71
N LYS A 403 2.53 -6.37 4.84
CA LYS A 403 2.11 -7.45 3.92
C LYS A 403 3.24 -7.84 2.96
N GLU A 404 3.95 -6.86 2.40
CA GLU A 404 5.08 -7.12 1.50
C GLU A 404 6.26 -7.78 2.21
N LEU A 405 6.57 -7.36 3.44
CA LEU A 405 7.61 -8.00 4.25
C LEU A 405 7.23 -9.44 4.64
N ARG A 406 5.97 -9.71 5.00
CA ARG A 406 5.46 -11.07 5.24
C ARG A 406 5.55 -11.95 3.99
N LYS A 407 5.28 -11.39 2.81
CA LYS A 407 5.45 -12.09 1.53
C LYS A 407 6.91 -12.45 1.28
N LEU A 408 7.84 -11.50 1.48
CA LEU A 408 9.28 -11.77 1.34
C LEU A 408 9.77 -12.84 2.33
N GLU A 409 9.31 -12.81 3.58
CA GLU A 409 9.62 -13.85 4.56
C GLU A 409 9.20 -15.24 4.07
N HIS A 410 7.98 -15.35 3.54
CA HIS A 410 7.45 -16.59 2.98
C HIS A 410 8.28 -17.06 1.78
N ASP A 411 8.52 -16.18 0.80
CA ASP A 411 9.30 -16.48 -0.41
C ASP A 411 10.71 -17.01 -0.04
N ILE A 412 11.34 -16.44 0.99
CA ILE A 412 12.63 -16.91 1.50
C ILE A 412 12.52 -18.31 2.12
N LYS A 413 11.51 -18.54 2.99
CA LYS A 413 11.28 -19.83 3.65
C LYS A 413 10.99 -20.94 2.62
N GLU A 414 10.22 -20.65 1.59
CA GLU A 414 9.99 -21.59 0.46
C GLU A 414 11.28 -21.91 -0.29
N LYS A 415 12.08 -20.89 -0.64
CA LYS A 415 13.36 -21.08 -1.35
C LYS A 415 14.40 -21.84 -0.52
N LEU A 416 14.27 -21.86 0.80
CA LEU A 416 15.06 -22.67 1.74
C LEU A 416 14.59 -24.13 1.84
N GLY A 417 13.45 -24.49 1.24
CA GLY A 417 12.84 -25.81 1.39
C GLY A 417 12.24 -26.04 2.78
N LYS A 418 11.99 -24.97 3.54
CA LYS A 418 11.42 -25.02 4.90
C LYS A 418 9.89 -24.99 4.85
N THR A 419 9.29 -25.85 4.03
CA THR A 419 7.83 -25.95 3.87
C THR A 419 7.12 -26.32 5.19
N GLY A 420 7.80 -27.06 6.08
CA GLY A 420 7.31 -27.35 7.43
C GLY A 420 7.30 -26.14 8.38
N ASP A 421 8.21 -25.17 8.20
CA ASP A 421 8.27 -23.92 8.98
C ASP A 421 7.31 -22.84 8.44
N LEU A 422 6.60 -23.09 7.34
CA LEU A 422 5.60 -22.13 6.82
C LEU A 422 4.43 -21.97 7.80
N LEU A 423 4.18 -22.99 8.62
CA LEU A 423 3.19 -22.98 9.70
C LEU A 423 3.75 -22.42 11.02
N ALA A 424 5.03 -22.02 11.07
CA ALA A 424 5.66 -21.42 12.24
C ALA A 424 5.29 -19.93 12.35
N GLU A 425 5.50 -19.37 13.54
CA GLU A 425 5.31 -17.94 13.76
C GLU A 425 6.16 -17.10 12.80
N SER A 426 5.59 -16.00 12.34
CA SER A 426 6.36 -14.99 11.62
C SER A 426 7.29 -14.29 12.61
N GLU A 427 8.53 -14.08 12.21
CA GLU A 427 9.46 -13.27 13.00
C GLU A 427 9.26 -11.76 12.75
N ILE A 428 8.37 -11.38 11.82
CA ILE A 428 8.05 -10.00 11.49
C ILE A 428 6.84 -9.56 12.32
N THR A 429 7.10 -8.81 13.38
CA THR A 429 6.05 -8.40 14.33
C THR A 429 5.47 -7.04 14.00
N LEU A 430 4.23 -6.79 14.44
CA LEU A 430 3.57 -5.49 14.27
C LEU A 430 4.32 -4.38 15.02
N ARG A 431 5.16 -4.73 16.01
CA ARG A 431 6.00 -3.79 16.74
C ARG A 431 7.02 -3.06 15.86
N ASN A 432 7.39 -3.64 14.72
CA ASN A 432 8.28 -3.00 13.75
C ASN A 432 7.63 -1.85 12.97
N PHE A 433 6.30 -1.67 13.06
CA PHE A 433 5.56 -0.69 12.28
C PHE A 433 5.03 0.38 13.22
N ARG A 434 5.56 1.59 13.13
CA ARG A 434 5.22 2.72 14.02
C ARG A 434 4.54 3.82 13.24
N GLY A 435 3.56 4.48 13.87
CA GLY A 435 2.85 5.61 13.27
C GLY A 435 2.63 6.75 14.26
N ILE A 436 2.54 7.99 13.75
CA ILE A 436 1.97 9.12 14.48
C ILE A 436 0.79 9.65 13.69
N GLU A 437 -0.32 9.89 14.36
CA GLU A 437 -1.52 10.48 13.79
C GLU A 437 -2.15 11.46 14.78
N LYS A 438 -2.56 12.64 14.32
CA LYS A 438 -3.06 13.72 15.20
C LYS A 438 -4.48 13.42 15.71
N GLU A 439 -5.29 12.78 14.88
CA GLU A 439 -6.70 12.55 15.15
C GLU A 439 -6.95 11.15 15.73
N ASP A 440 -7.75 11.05 16.81
CA ASP A 440 -8.09 9.77 17.45
C ASP A 440 -8.69 8.76 16.47
N PHE A 441 -9.69 9.16 15.67
CA PHE A 441 -10.38 8.19 14.80
C PHE A 441 -9.46 7.52 13.75
N PRO A 442 -8.70 8.25 12.92
CA PRO A 442 -7.71 7.65 12.02
C PRO A 442 -6.65 6.82 12.77
N THR A 443 -6.22 7.24 13.96
CA THR A 443 -5.31 6.46 14.82
C THR A 443 -5.88 5.07 15.12
N GLN A 444 -7.15 4.99 15.54
CA GLN A 444 -7.80 3.71 15.82
C GLN A 444 -7.94 2.83 14.57
N ILE A 445 -8.24 3.46 13.43
CA ILE A 445 -8.32 2.76 12.15
C ILE A 445 -6.96 2.20 11.73
N ALA A 446 -5.86 2.93 11.93
CA ALA A 446 -4.51 2.44 11.64
C ALA A 446 -4.15 1.20 12.45
N ARG A 447 -4.46 1.20 13.76
CA ARG A 447 -4.29 0.03 14.64
C ARG A 447 -5.07 -1.16 14.11
N LEU A 448 -6.36 -0.97 13.84
CA LEU A 448 -7.24 -2.01 13.34
C LEU A 448 -6.76 -2.59 12.01
N SER A 449 -6.31 -1.74 11.10
CA SER A 449 -5.87 -2.15 9.76
C SER A 449 -4.64 -3.04 9.83
N LEU A 450 -3.70 -2.77 10.75
CA LEU A 450 -2.51 -3.59 10.97
C LEU A 450 -2.85 -4.96 11.58
N VAL A 451 -3.75 -5.01 12.56
CA VAL A 451 -4.27 -6.29 13.11
C VAL A 451 -4.91 -7.13 12.02
N VAL A 452 -5.78 -6.51 11.22
CA VAL A 452 -6.45 -7.15 10.10
C VAL A 452 -5.44 -7.67 9.08
N ALA A 453 -4.42 -6.87 8.75
CA ALA A 453 -3.36 -7.29 7.82
C ALA A 453 -2.56 -8.47 8.36
N LYS A 454 -2.23 -8.49 9.66
CA LYS A 454 -1.61 -9.64 10.34
C LYS A 454 -2.45 -10.89 10.16
N PHE A 455 -3.73 -10.81 10.49
CA PHE A 455 -4.63 -11.96 10.36
C PHE A 455 -4.73 -12.45 8.91
N GLN A 456 -4.85 -11.55 7.92
CA GLN A 456 -4.85 -11.94 6.51
C GLN A 456 -3.57 -12.70 6.11
N CYS A 457 -2.39 -12.20 6.51
CA CYS A 457 -1.13 -12.90 6.26
C CYS A 457 -1.09 -14.26 6.98
N ASP A 458 -1.56 -14.35 8.21
CA ASP A 458 -1.60 -15.61 8.95
C ASP A 458 -2.54 -16.63 8.31
N VAL A 459 -3.70 -16.21 7.78
CA VAL A 459 -4.58 -17.09 7.00
C VAL A 459 -3.87 -17.61 5.75
N VAL A 460 -3.15 -16.75 5.02
CA VAL A 460 -2.44 -17.13 3.78
C VAL A 460 -1.31 -18.10 4.08
N TYR A 461 -0.52 -17.86 5.13
CA TYR A 461 0.73 -18.60 5.36
C TYR A 461 0.63 -19.73 6.40
N LYS A 462 -0.28 -19.62 7.38
CA LYS A 462 -0.51 -20.64 8.43
C LYS A 462 -1.80 -21.45 8.24
N GLY A 463 -2.71 -20.96 7.39
CA GLY A 463 -4.05 -21.52 7.23
C GLY A 463 -5.05 -20.99 8.26
N LEU A 464 -6.34 -21.07 7.90
CA LEU A 464 -7.43 -20.43 8.64
C LEU A 464 -7.58 -20.91 10.10
N GLY A 465 -7.40 -22.20 10.36
CA GLY A 465 -7.62 -22.78 11.70
C GLY A 465 -6.71 -22.15 12.77
N LYS A 466 -5.39 -22.25 12.58
CA LYS A 466 -4.41 -21.64 13.50
C LYS A 466 -4.56 -20.12 13.59
N ALA A 467 -4.72 -19.45 12.45
CA ALA A 467 -4.92 -18.01 12.42
C ALA A 467 -6.15 -17.59 13.25
N GLN A 468 -7.24 -18.36 13.20
CA GLN A 468 -8.45 -18.07 13.97
C GLN A 468 -8.26 -18.27 15.48
N GLU A 469 -7.53 -19.30 15.90
CA GLU A 469 -7.21 -19.55 17.32
C GLU A 469 -6.42 -18.37 17.90
N GLU A 470 -5.40 -17.91 17.19
CA GLU A 470 -4.48 -16.84 17.60
C GLU A 470 -5.01 -15.42 17.39
N ALA A 471 -6.08 -15.24 16.60
CA ALA A 471 -6.57 -13.91 16.23
C ALA A 471 -7.16 -13.10 17.40
N LEU A 472 -7.71 -13.76 18.41
CA LEU A 472 -8.43 -13.13 19.51
C LEU A 472 -8.04 -13.75 20.87
N PRO A 473 -7.94 -12.96 21.95
CA PRO A 473 -8.24 -11.52 22.01
C PRO A 473 -7.20 -10.67 21.27
N LEU A 474 -7.60 -9.46 20.90
CA LEU A 474 -6.69 -8.49 20.29
C LEU A 474 -5.65 -8.04 21.33
N ASP A 475 -4.44 -7.79 20.85
CA ASP A 475 -3.40 -7.23 21.72
C ASP A 475 -3.78 -5.80 22.16
N LYS A 476 -3.39 -5.44 23.38
CA LYS A 476 -3.49 -4.07 23.92
C LYS A 476 -2.33 -3.19 23.47
N GLU A 477 -1.30 -3.80 22.89
CA GLU A 477 -0.17 -3.09 22.35
C GLU A 477 -0.57 -2.07 21.29
N ASN A 478 -0.02 -0.87 21.45
CA ASN A 478 -0.37 0.31 20.71
C ASN A 478 0.86 0.91 20.00
N TRP A 479 1.04 0.49 18.75
CA TRP A 479 2.12 0.91 17.86
C TRP A 479 1.84 2.21 17.08
N ILE A 480 0.66 2.82 17.26
CA ILE A 480 0.28 4.10 16.64
C ILE A 480 0.07 5.15 17.74
N VAL A 481 0.92 6.17 17.76
CA VAL A 481 0.85 7.25 18.74
C VAL A 481 -0.12 8.31 18.27
N GLU A 482 -1.09 8.65 19.12
CA GLU A 482 -1.97 9.80 18.89
C GLU A 482 -1.23 11.08 19.30
N GLY A 483 -1.08 12.02 18.38
CA GLY A 483 -0.52 13.33 18.68
C GLY A 483 0.04 14.09 17.48
N ASN A 484 0.48 15.33 17.73
CA ASN A 484 1.07 16.15 16.69
C ASN A 484 2.54 15.78 16.48
N ALA A 485 2.83 15.11 15.36
CA ALA A 485 4.18 14.68 14.99
C ALA A 485 5.22 15.81 14.98
N LEU A 486 4.82 17.06 14.74
CA LEU A 486 5.77 18.18 14.73
C LEU A 486 6.22 18.60 16.13
N ARG A 487 5.43 18.27 17.16
CA ARG A 487 5.72 18.57 18.57
C ARG A 487 6.27 17.37 19.33
N LEU A 488 6.01 16.16 18.85
CA LEU A 488 6.52 14.92 19.46
C LEU A 488 7.99 14.68 19.11
N ASP A 489 8.73 14.09 20.04
CA ASP A 489 10.06 13.58 19.79
C ASP A 489 9.99 12.20 19.11
N TRP A 490 10.39 12.15 17.84
CA TRP A 490 10.32 10.92 17.05
C TRP A 490 11.33 9.87 17.54
N HIS A 491 12.42 10.26 18.21
CA HIS A 491 13.37 9.31 18.79
C HIS A 491 12.75 8.48 19.91
N LYS A 492 11.81 9.09 20.65
CA LYS A 492 11.05 8.42 21.70
C LYS A 492 9.96 7.50 21.13
N VAL A 493 9.41 7.81 19.96
CA VAL A 493 8.32 7.04 19.32
C VAL A 493 8.86 5.85 18.52
N CYS A 494 9.95 6.05 17.79
CA CYS A 494 10.59 5.02 16.98
C CYS A 494 12.12 5.14 17.13
N PRO A 495 12.68 4.69 18.26
CA PRO A 495 14.13 4.68 18.45
C PRO A 495 14.81 3.88 17.33
N VAL A 496 16.00 4.30 16.93
CA VAL A 496 16.74 3.67 15.82
C VAL A 496 17.52 2.44 16.30
N HIS A 497 18.07 2.52 17.51
CA HIS A 497 19.01 1.52 18.03
C HIS A 497 18.52 0.81 19.29
N GLU A 498 17.76 1.52 20.11
CA GLU A 498 17.24 0.99 21.37
C GLU A 498 16.02 0.09 21.11
N THR A 499 15.84 -0.90 21.98
CA THR A 499 14.58 -1.63 22.12
C THR A 499 13.60 -0.82 22.96
N GLU A 500 14.08 -0.11 23.98
CA GLU A 500 13.25 0.68 24.90
C GLU A 500 12.59 1.89 24.22
N VAL A 501 11.26 1.99 24.33
CA VAL A 501 10.48 3.14 23.87
C VAL A 501 10.10 3.99 25.08
N LYS A 502 10.26 5.32 25.03
CA LYS A 502 9.94 6.22 26.16
C LYS A 502 8.99 7.32 25.72
N VAL A 503 7.73 6.99 25.45
CA VAL A 503 6.73 8.01 25.05
C VAL A 503 6.22 8.74 26.29
N GLU A 504 6.47 10.05 26.36
CA GLU A 504 5.82 10.95 27.31
C GLU A 504 4.56 11.57 26.67
N LYS A 505 3.49 11.74 27.45
CA LYS A 505 2.18 12.22 26.97
C LYS A 505 2.29 13.54 26.19
N ALA A 506 1.50 13.67 25.13
CA ALA A 506 1.06 14.99 24.68
C ALA A 506 0.00 15.53 25.68
N GLU A 507 0.24 16.70 26.26
CA GLU A 507 -0.76 17.39 27.08
C GLU A 507 -1.89 17.92 26.20
N ASN A 508 -2.97 17.16 26.00
CA ASN A 508 -4.21 17.68 25.44
C ASN A 508 -5.41 17.29 26.33
N ALA A 509 -6.27 18.28 26.58
CA ALA A 509 -7.33 18.29 27.59
C ALA A 509 -8.61 17.48 27.23
N LEU A 510 -8.50 16.48 26.36
CA LEU A 510 -9.59 15.55 26.00
C LEU A 510 -9.17 14.10 26.29
N ASN A 511 -8.47 13.89 27.41
CA ASN A 511 -8.12 12.55 27.89
C ASN A 511 -9.36 11.86 28.51
N PHE A 512 -10.12 11.14 27.69
CA PHE A 512 -10.98 10.06 28.18
C PHE A 512 -10.24 8.72 28.33
N MET A 513 -8.95 8.66 27.93
CA MET A 513 -8.04 7.55 28.20
C MET A 513 -7.02 7.98 29.27
N SER A 514 -7.27 7.61 30.52
CA SER A 514 -6.41 7.96 31.67
C SER A 514 -5.27 6.96 31.94
N GLU A 515 -5.19 5.86 31.20
CA GLU A 515 -4.08 4.90 31.32
C GLU A 515 -2.89 5.37 30.44
N PRO A 516 -1.64 5.29 30.94
CA PRO A 516 -0.46 5.61 30.14
C PRO A 516 -0.41 4.72 28.88
N GLN A 517 -0.19 5.32 27.71
CA GLN A 517 0.15 4.53 26.52
C GLN A 517 1.45 3.80 26.84
N ALA A 518 1.37 2.48 27.02
CA ALA A 518 2.53 1.70 27.43
C ALA A 518 3.65 1.90 26.40
N ALA A 519 4.84 2.25 26.89
CA ALA A 519 6.09 2.09 26.16
C ALA A 519 6.18 0.65 25.64
N ILE A 520 6.14 0.46 24.31
CA ILE A 520 6.25 -0.88 23.71
C ILE A 520 7.58 -0.99 23.03
N ASP A 521 8.40 -1.84 23.61
CA ASP A 521 9.74 -2.06 23.14
C ASP A 521 9.76 -2.85 21.83
N PHE A 522 10.78 -2.61 21.01
CA PHE A 522 11.05 -3.49 19.87
C PHE A 522 11.53 -4.85 20.37
N GLU A 523 11.05 -5.93 19.74
CA GLU A 523 11.50 -7.29 20.07
C GLU A 523 12.96 -7.56 19.65
N HIS A 524 13.48 -6.78 18.71
CA HIS A 524 14.83 -6.94 18.20
C HIS A 524 15.62 -5.63 18.30
N GLU A 525 16.81 -5.72 18.90
CA GLU A 525 17.77 -4.63 19.00
C GLU A 525 18.50 -4.40 17.66
N GLY A 526 18.67 -3.11 17.33
CA GLY A 526 19.22 -2.66 16.06
C GLY A 526 18.37 -3.02 14.85
N GLY A 527 18.52 -2.28 13.77
CA GLY A 527 17.74 -2.51 12.55
C GLY A 527 17.87 -1.38 11.54
N GLU A 528 17.20 -1.56 10.40
CA GLU A 528 17.05 -0.52 9.39
C GLU A 528 15.77 0.25 9.68
N LEU A 529 15.85 1.57 9.80
CA LEU A 529 14.69 2.44 9.93
C LEU A 529 14.35 3.05 8.57
N TYR A 530 13.16 2.76 8.07
CA TYR A 530 12.57 3.38 6.90
C TYR A 530 11.47 4.34 7.33
N ILE A 531 11.66 5.63 7.03
CA ILE A 531 10.65 6.65 7.28
C ILE A 531 9.87 6.88 6.00
N VAL A 532 8.56 6.66 6.07
CA VAL A 532 7.63 6.71 4.94
C VAL A 532 6.43 7.60 5.30
N GLY A 533 5.58 7.91 4.32
CA GLY A 533 4.31 8.57 4.59
C GLY A 533 3.89 9.55 3.52
N ASN A 534 2.72 10.13 3.73
CA ASN A 534 2.17 11.22 2.92
C ASN A 534 1.68 12.35 3.83
N PRO A 535 2.59 13.16 4.38
CA PRO A 535 2.22 14.23 5.32
C PRO A 535 1.36 15.31 4.64
N PRO A 536 0.62 16.12 5.42
CA PRO A 536 -0.25 17.15 4.88
C PRO A 536 0.51 18.28 4.15
N TYR A 537 -0.02 18.70 3.01
CA TYR A 537 0.48 19.83 2.21
C TYR A 537 -0.37 21.07 2.49
N ARG A 538 0.27 22.20 2.75
CA ARG A 538 -0.43 23.48 2.84
C ARG A 538 0.53 24.62 2.59
N GLY A 539 0.32 25.33 1.49
CA GLY A 539 1.11 26.50 1.13
C GLY A 539 0.98 27.59 2.19
N SER A 540 2.03 28.39 2.39
CA SER A 540 2.15 29.39 3.46
C SER A 540 1.00 30.39 3.58
N THR A 541 0.36 30.73 2.46
CA THR A 541 -0.83 31.61 2.44
C THR A 541 -2.05 30.98 3.09
N TYR A 542 -2.19 29.65 3.01
CA TYR A 542 -3.40 28.94 3.41
C TYR A 542 -3.28 28.27 4.78
N GLN A 543 -2.09 28.25 5.39
CA GLN A 543 -1.84 27.61 6.68
C GLN A 543 -2.67 28.25 7.81
N THR A 544 -3.24 27.41 8.68
CA THR A 544 -3.94 27.85 9.89
C THR A 544 -2.96 28.45 10.90
N LYS A 545 -3.50 29.14 11.92
CA LYS A 545 -2.68 29.65 13.03
C LYS A 545 -1.93 28.54 13.75
N GLU A 546 -2.55 27.39 13.95
CA GLU A 546 -1.93 26.23 14.59
C GLU A 546 -0.77 25.68 13.74
N GLN A 547 -0.97 25.52 12.43
CA GLN A 547 0.09 25.03 11.53
C GLN A 547 1.27 26.01 11.45
N LYS A 548 1.01 27.33 11.50
CA LYS A 548 2.10 28.33 11.61
C LYS A 548 2.85 28.24 12.93
N ALA A 549 2.16 27.95 14.04
CA ALA A 549 2.81 27.70 15.31
C ALA A 549 3.66 26.41 15.27
N ASP A 550 3.21 25.39 14.54
CA ASP A 550 4.00 24.17 14.34
C ASP A 550 5.24 24.41 13.46
N LEU A 551 5.15 25.29 12.44
CA LEU A 551 6.33 25.76 11.71
C LEU A 551 7.32 26.47 12.64
N ASP A 552 6.83 27.34 13.52
CA ASP A 552 7.67 28.04 14.50
C ASP A 552 8.35 27.03 15.43
N GLU A 553 7.63 26.04 15.94
CA GLU A 553 8.20 25.00 16.81
C GLU A 553 9.36 24.26 16.11
N VAL A 554 9.19 23.93 14.83
CA VAL A 554 10.21 23.18 14.08
C VAL A 554 11.41 24.07 13.70
N PHE A 555 11.19 25.32 13.29
CA PHE A 555 12.21 26.11 12.58
C PHE A 555 12.67 27.41 13.26
N LYS A 556 11.95 27.98 14.24
CA LYS A 556 12.17 29.35 14.75
C LYS A 556 13.62 29.67 15.15
N ASN A 557 14.30 28.69 15.72
CA ASN A 557 15.71 28.82 16.15
C ASN A 557 16.71 28.09 15.25
N LYS A 558 16.24 27.49 14.14
CA LYS A 558 17.02 26.61 13.26
C LYS A 558 17.18 27.17 11.84
N ALA A 559 16.27 28.04 11.39
CA ALA A 559 16.33 28.66 10.06
C ALA A 559 15.88 30.13 10.07
N LYS A 560 16.57 30.98 9.30
CA LYS A 560 16.17 32.38 9.07
C LYS A 560 15.39 32.42 7.75
N LYS A 561 14.05 32.55 7.77
CA LYS A 561 13.10 32.52 6.62
C LYS A 561 12.40 31.17 6.32
N TYR A 562 11.74 30.59 7.33
CA TYR A 562 10.92 29.38 7.17
C TYR A 562 9.41 29.66 7.00
N ALA A 563 8.93 30.86 7.32
CA ALA A 563 7.49 31.18 7.31
C ALA A 563 6.81 31.07 5.94
N SER A 564 7.58 31.10 4.84
CA SER A 564 7.06 30.93 3.48
C SER A 564 7.01 29.47 3.00
N LEU A 565 7.53 28.55 3.80
CA LEU A 565 7.61 27.13 3.45
C LEU A 565 6.23 26.47 3.45
N ASP A 566 6.07 25.46 2.61
CA ASP A 566 4.90 24.57 2.69
C ASP A 566 4.95 23.76 3.98
N TYR A 567 3.78 23.44 4.55
CA TYR A 567 3.64 22.72 5.81
C TYR A 567 4.38 21.38 5.84
N ILE A 568 4.43 20.67 4.70
CA ILE A 568 5.17 19.40 4.59
C ILE A 568 6.69 19.55 4.90
N SER A 569 7.24 20.76 4.73
CA SER A 569 8.65 21.04 5.02
C SER A 569 9.05 20.69 6.45
N CYS A 570 8.12 20.78 7.40
CA CYS A 570 8.33 20.41 8.80
C CYS A 570 8.70 18.91 8.95
N TRP A 571 8.04 18.01 8.22
CA TRP A 571 8.33 16.58 8.26
C TRP A 571 9.68 16.23 7.64
N PHE A 572 10.05 16.88 6.54
CA PHE A 572 11.39 16.73 5.96
C PHE A 572 12.48 17.13 6.96
N PHE A 573 12.27 18.24 7.68
CA PHE A 573 13.21 18.71 8.69
C PHE A 573 13.32 17.74 9.86
N LYS A 574 12.18 17.32 10.45
CA LYS A 574 12.14 16.34 11.56
C LYS A 574 12.79 15.01 11.17
N ALA A 575 12.55 14.52 9.96
CA ALA A 575 13.21 13.31 9.46
C ALA A 575 14.74 13.48 9.36
N SER A 576 15.20 14.66 8.91
CA SER A 576 16.63 14.97 8.83
C SER A 576 17.31 14.98 10.20
N GLU A 577 16.61 15.37 11.26
CA GLU A 577 17.13 15.33 12.64
C GLU A 577 17.40 13.88 13.08
N ILE A 578 16.47 12.95 12.80
CA ILE A 578 16.68 11.52 13.08
C ILE A 578 17.84 10.94 12.29
N ILE A 579 17.88 11.22 10.98
CA ILE A 579 18.95 10.73 10.11
C ILE A 579 20.31 11.24 10.59
N SER A 580 20.41 12.53 10.94
CA SER A 580 21.64 13.14 11.43
C SER A 580 22.08 12.55 12.76
N TYR A 581 21.16 12.39 13.71
CA TYR A 581 21.42 11.79 15.02
C TYR A 581 21.97 10.36 14.88
N SER A 582 21.33 9.53 14.05
CA SER A 582 21.80 8.16 13.78
C SER A 582 23.21 8.14 13.17
N THR A 583 23.52 9.08 12.27
CA THR A 583 24.85 9.20 11.64
C THR A 583 25.93 9.62 12.66
N VAL A 584 25.59 10.52 13.60
CA VAL A 584 26.52 10.99 14.64
C VAL A 584 26.86 9.86 15.62
N GLN A 585 25.87 9.11 16.12
CA GLN A 585 26.13 7.96 17.01
C GLN A 585 26.95 6.85 16.32
N TYR A 586 26.83 6.68 15.00
CA TYR A 586 27.56 5.67 14.23
C TYR A 586 28.96 6.09 13.75
N SER A 587 29.30 7.38 13.77
CA SER A 587 30.70 7.79 13.52
C SER A 587 31.69 7.19 14.53
N THR A 588 31.17 6.65 15.65
CA THR A 588 31.89 5.90 16.67
C THR A 588 31.81 4.36 16.57
N VAL A 589 30.89 3.75 15.79
CA VAL A 589 30.76 2.28 15.59
C VAL A 589 30.03 1.95 14.25
N GLN A 590 30.57 1.03 13.40
CA GLN A 590 30.14 0.63 12.02
C GLN A 590 28.65 0.26 11.79
N TYR A 591 28.13 0.11 10.54
CA TYR A 591 27.35 1.01 9.62
C TYR A 591 25.81 0.72 9.66
N SER A 592 24.93 1.74 9.63
CA SER A 592 23.46 1.59 9.45
C SER A 592 22.91 2.66 8.50
N THR A 593 21.91 2.34 7.68
CA THR A 593 21.35 3.25 6.66
C THR A 593 19.93 3.68 7.05
N VAL A 594 19.71 4.97 7.32
CA VAL A 594 18.34 5.54 7.46
C VAL A 594 17.95 6.13 6.11
N GLN A 595 16.80 5.73 5.58
CA GLN A 595 16.29 6.20 4.28
C GLN A 595 14.90 6.82 4.44
N TYR A 596 14.66 7.94 3.76
CA TYR A 596 13.43 8.73 3.84
C TYR A 596 12.85 8.99 2.44
N ASN A 597 11.54 8.78 2.27
CA ASN A 597 10.84 9.11 1.02
C ASN A 597 9.36 9.49 1.28
N THR A 598 8.81 10.39 0.46
CA THR A 598 7.41 10.88 0.52
C THR A 598 6.85 11.08 -0.89
N ILE A 599 5.52 11.02 -1.06
CA ILE A 599 4.86 11.25 -2.35
C ILE A 599 4.84 12.76 -2.67
N GLN A 600 5.86 13.27 -3.36
CA GLN A 600 5.94 14.72 -3.63
C GLN A 600 4.89 15.24 -4.63
N TYR A 601 4.15 16.27 -4.20
CA TYR A 601 3.63 17.32 -5.07
C TYR A 601 4.33 18.66 -4.75
N ASN A 602 5.41 18.93 -5.47
CA ASN A 602 5.98 20.26 -5.73
C ASN A 602 6.42 21.12 -4.52
N THR A 603 7.68 20.98 -4.06
CA THR A 603 8.44 22.04 -3.36
C THR A 603 9.93 21.93 -3.66
N THR A 604 10.42 22.79 -4.56
CA THR A 604 11.83 22.86 -4.97
C THR A 604 12.44 24.16 -4.40
N PRO A 605 12.85 24.22 -3.11
CA PRO A 605 14.28 24.51 -2.84
C PRO A 605 14.87 24.08 -1.46
N LEU A 606 14.26 23.23 -0.62
CA LEU A 606 14.78 23.02 0.76
C LEU A 606 16.09 22.21 0.87
N LEU A 607 16.31 21.26 -0.05
CA LEU A 607 17.34 20.23 0.11
C LEU A 607 18.78 20.71 -0.13
N SER A 608 18.99 21.90 -0.68
CA SER A 608 20.34 22.47 -0.85
C SER A 608 20.91 23.12 0.41
N LEU A 609 20.10 23.30 1.46
CA LEU A 609 20.49 23.98 2.71
C LEU A 609 20.99 23.03 3.82
N LEU A 610 20.75 21.71 3.72
CA LEU A 610 20.90 20.79 4.86
C LEU A 610 22.02 19.74 4.73
N SER A 611 22.88 19.79 3.69
CA SER A 611 23.95 18.80 3.47
C SER A 611 23.52 17.31 3.49
N VAL A 612 22.22 17.02 3.36
CA VAL A 612 21.69 15.66 3.21
C VAL A 612 21.78 15.28 1.73
N ARG A 613 22.56 14.25 1.38
CA ARG A 613 22.57 13.69 0.02
C ARG A 613 21.28 12.89 -0.20
N PRO A 614 20.39 13.29 -1.13
CA PRO A 614 19.22 12.48 -1.48
C PRO A 614 19.69 11.23 -2.22
N LEU A 615 19.14 10.07 -1.86
CA LEU A 615 19.32 8.84 -2.62
C LEU A 615 18.35 8.72 -3.82
N LEU A 616 17.60 9.77 -4.21
CA LEU A 616 17.03 9.93 -5.57
C LEU A 616 16.39 11.33 -5.84
N ARG A 617 16.29 11.66 -7.13
CA ARG A 617 16.06 12.99 -7.75
C ARG A 617 14.59 13.40 -7.93
N ARG A 618 14.39 14.73 -8.00
CA ARG A 618 13.21 15.53 -8.39
C ARG A 618 12.21 14.83 -9.33
N THR A 619 10.92 14.91 -9.02
CA THR A 619 9.80 14.77 -9.97
C THR A 619 8.85 15.96 -9.86
N HIS A 620 8.55 16.63 -10.98
CA HIS A 620 7.54 17.68 -11.08
C HIS A 620 6.22 17.09 -11.56
N PHE A 621 5.11 17.47 -10.92
CA PHE A 621 3.74 17.26 -11.43
C PHE A 621 3.01 18.59 -11.56
N ALA A 622 2.26 18.75 -12.66
CA ALA A 622 1.58 19.99 -12.99
C ALA A 622 0.17 20.06 -12.38
N LYS A 623 -0.09 21.12 -11.62
CA LYS A 623 -1.32 21.92 -11.74
C LYS A 623 -0.89 23.38 -11.88
N GLY A 624 -1.24 23.99 -13.02
CA GLY A 624 -0.87 25.38 -13.32
C GLY A 624 -1.53 26.37 -12.37
N ARG A 625 -0.77 27.32 -11.83
CA ARG A 625 -0.56 28.67 -12.40
C ARG A 625 0.54 29.40 -11.61
N ARG A 626 1.42 30.04 -12.39
CA ARG A 626 2.35 31.16 -12.13
C ARG A 626 2.94 31.31 -10.71
N LEU A 627 4.26 31.24 -10.63
CA LEU A 627 5.02 32.13 -9.73
C LEU A 627 6.38 32.49 -10.34
N ALA A 628 6.67 33.78 -10.23
CA ALA A 628 7.72 34.51 -10.90
C ALA A 628 9.12 34.17 -10.37
N HIS A 629 10.10 34.38 -11.25
CA HIS A 629 11.51 34.57 -10.93
C HIS A 629 11.73 35.45 -9.70
N TYR A 630 12.34 34.91 -8.65
CA TYR A 630 13.31 35.55 -7.75
C TYR A 630 14.03 34.37 -7.06
N GLY A 631 15.33 34.20 -7.03
CA GLY A 631 16.50 35.06 -7.19
C GLY A 631 17.55 34.42 -6.28
N ARG A 632 18.78 34.24 -6.76
CA ARG A 632 19.94 33.68 -6.05
C ARG A 632 20.01 34.14 -4.59
N TYR A 633 20.37 33.25 -3.65
CA TYR A 633 21.43 33.39 -2.62
C TYR A 633 21.50 32.12 -1.76
#